data_AF-A0A542EFQ0-F1
#
_entry.id   AF-A0A542EFQ0-F1
#
_cell.length_a   1.000
_cell.length_b   1.000
_cell.length_c   1.000
_cell.angle_alpha   90.00
_cell.angle_beta   90.00
_cell.angle_gamma   90.00
#
_symmetry.space_group_name_H-M   'P 1'
#
loop_
_entity.id
_entity.type
_entity.pdbx_description
1 polymer ?
#
loop_
_entity_poly.entity_id
_entity_poly.type
_entity_poly.pdbx_seq_one_letter_code
_entity_poly.pdbx_strand_id
1 'polypeptide(L)'
;MSDFDSYRSPEPPRKRRRDKIGGAVRKRARGWRDGGDGAREMLMVPDVEFTSYYGRPVVKPPPWGHEVPAYLFLGGVAGGSGLIAFAAQLTGRELLRRNARLGGLAAISLGGAALVKDLGRPDRFYNMLRTFKVTSPMSMGSWILTGYSVGAGVAAVAEIDRLTADRLPFGPLRPVLRWVEPFSGFEAALFSPPLASYTAVLLSDTANPTWNDARKYLPFVFVSSATLAASGLAMITTPASETGPVRLLAALGVVGDVVNMKVLERSMDPTVVETLHHGNPGKMLRWAERLAVAGGVGALIGGRLRPIAVVSGAALLTASALTRFGVFEAGIESAKDPKYTIEPQKRRLAARRAQGITDDSITTAR
;
A
#
# COMPACT_ATOMS: atom_id res chain seq x y z
N MET A 1 -3.18 -37.54 -45.62
CA MET A 1 -3.17 -36.60 -44.48
C MET A 1 -2.67 -37.40 -43.30
N SER A 2 -1.66 -36.89 -42.59
CA SER A 2 -1.05 -37.56 -41.43
C SER A 2 -2.08 -37.64 -40.28
N ASP A 3 -2.07 -38.69 -39.46
CA ASP A 3 -2.96 -38.84 -38.28
C ASP A 3 -2.86 -37.66 -37.29
N PHE A 4 -1.78 -36.89 -37.37
CA PHE A 4 -1.56 -35.67 -36.59
C PHE A 4 -2.38 -34.45 -37.05
N ASP A 5 -3.06 -34.50 -38.21
CA ASP A 5 -3.90 -33.41 -38.75
C ASP A 5 -5.40 -33.54 -38.42
N SER A 6 -5.78 -34.54 -37.62
CA SER A 6 -7.18 -34.89 -37.32
C SER A 6 -7.97 -33.84 -36.51
N TYR A 7 -7.29 -32.86 -35.90
CA TYR A 7 -7.92 -31.77 -35.14
C TYR A 7 -8.23 -30.51 -35.96
N ARG A 8 -7.91 -30.51 -37.26
CA ARG A 8 -8.13 -29.36 -38.13
C ARG A 8 -9.54 -29.38 -38.71
N SER A 9 -10.40 -28.45 -38.29
CA SER A 9 -11.71 -28.26 -38.90
C SER A 9 -11.57 -28.03 -40.42
N PRO A 10 -12.45 -28.62 -41.27
CA PRO A 10 -12.35 -28.49 -42.71
C PRO A 10 -12.50 -27.02 -43.14
N GLU A 11 -11.62 -26.57 -44.04
CA GLU A 11 -11.65 -25.22 -44.59
C GLU A 11 -12.98 -24.96 -45.32
N PRO A 12 -13.68 -23.84 -45.06
CA PRO A 12 -14.86 -23.49 -45.83
C PRO A 12 -14.49 -23.17 -47.29
N PRO A 13 -15.33 -23.53 -48.27
CA PRO A 13 -15.00 -23.38 -49.68
C PRO A 13 -14.82 -21.89 -50.05
N ARG A 14 -13.67 -21.59 -50.67
CA ARG A 14 -13.31 -20.26 -51.17
C ARG A 14 -14.37 -19.74 -52.15
N LYS A 15 -15.14 -18.71 -51.77
CA LYS A 15 -15.92 -17.90 -52.71
C LYS A 15 -14.95 -17.08 -53.59
N ARG A 16 -14.77 -17.49 -54.85
CA ARG A 16 -14.14 -16.67 -55.88
C ARG A 16 -15.01 -15.43 -56.13
N ARG A 17 -14.59 -14.28 -55.60
CA ARG A 17 -15.18 -12.98 -55.96
C ARG A 17 -14.72 -12.63 -57.37
N ARG A 18 -15.66 -12.64 -58.31
CA ARG A 18 -15.47 -12.31 -59.72
C ARG A 18 -15.68 -10.81 -59.87
N ASP A 19 -14.62 -10.02 -59.72
CA ASP A 19 -14.69 -8.60 -60.04
C ASP A 19 -14.55 -8.43 -61.56
N LYS A 20 -15.63 -7.96 -62.15
CA LYS A 20 -15.79 -7.67 -63.57
C LYS A 20 -15.89 -6.14 -63.70
N ILE A 21 -15.15 -5.64 -64.70
CA ILE A 21 -15.37 -4.42 -65.50
C ILE A 21 -14.57 -3.17 -65.08
N GLY A 22 -13.70 -2.74 -66.00
CA GLY A 22 -13.71 -1.34 -66.44
C GLY A 22 -12.37 -0.69 -66.80
N GLY A 23 -11.90 -0.88 -68.04
CA GLY A 23 -11.32 0.21 -68.82
C GLY A 23 -9.81 0.48 -68.79
N ALA A 24 -9.28 0.68 -70.02
CA ALA A 24 -8.06 1.41 -70.40
C ALA A 24 -6.71 0.68 -70.33
N VAL A 25 -6.29 0.24 -71.53
CA VAL A 25 -4.95 -0.15 -71.93
C VAL A 25 -3.96 1.01 -71.78
N ARG A 26 -2.85 0.80 -71.06
CA ARG A 26 -1.59 1.52 -71.31
C ARG A 26 -0.40 0.55 -71.23
N LYS A 27 0.18 0.27 -72.40
CA LYS A 27 1.50 -0.36 -72.57
C LYS A 27 2.58 0.55 -71.97
N ARG A 28 3.44 0.00 -71.11
CA ARG A 28 4.88 0.33 -70.95
C ARG A 28 5.51 -0.90 -70.28
N ALA A 29 6.17 -1.74 -71.08
CA ALA A 29 7.61 -1.71 -71.33
C ALA A 29 8.40 -2.28 -70.15
N ARG A 30 8.95 -3.48 -70.41
CA ARG A 30 9.91 -4.23 -69.60
C ARG A 30 11.06 -3.34 -69.13
N GLY A 31 11.43 -3.50 -67.86
CA GLY A 31 12.68 -3.00 -67.28
C GLY A 31 13.05 -3.82 -66.05
N TRP A 32 13.84 -4.87 -66.29
CA TRP A 32 14.85 -5.44 -65.39
C TRP A 32 14.71 -5.26 -63.86
N ARG A 33 14.34 -6.34 -63.15
CA ARG A 33 15.25 -7.05 -62.24
C ARG A 33 14.56 -8.32 -61.76
N ASP A 34 15.02 -9.42 -62.31
CA ASP A 34 14.84 -10.76 -61.76
C ASP A 34 15.68 -10.87 -60.48
N GLY A 35 15.12 -11.47 -59.44
CA GLY A 35 15.74 -11.50 -58.11
C GLY A 35 14.81 -11.97 -57.00
N GLY A 36 14.32 -13.21 -57.10
CA GLY A 36 13.96 -14.02 -55.93
C GLY A 36 12.55 -13.82 -55.35
N ASP A 37 11.59 -14.55 -55.91
CA ASP A 37 10.28 -14.85 -55.32
C ASP A 37 10.39 -15.78 -54.09
N GLY A 38 11.13 -15.35 -53.06
CA GLY A 38 11.27 -16.04 -51.78
C GLY A 38 10.83 -15.21 -50.56
N ALA A 39 10.47 -13.94 -50.75
CA ALA A 39 10.17 -13.00 -49.67
C ALA A 39 8.66 -12.72 -49.47
N ARG A 40 7.78 -13.53 -50.08
CA ARG A 40 6.32 -13.41 -49.93
C ARG A 40 5.73 -14.70 -49.37
N GLU A 41 6.22 -15.14 -48.23
CA GLU A 41 5.30 -15.85 -47.34
C GLU A 41 4.23 -14.83 -46.91
N MET A 42 3.08 -14.87 -47.58
CA MET A 42 1.88 -14.23 -47.03
C MET A 42 1.65 -14.87 -45.68
N LEU A 43 1.81 -14.11 -44.60
CA LEU A 43 1.37 -14.49 -43.27
C LEU A 43 -0.10 -14.96 -43.39
N MET A 44 -0.27 -16.28 -43.36
CA MET A 44 -1.59 -16.95 -43.41
C MET A 44 -2.37 -16.74 -42.10
N VAL A 45 -1.71 -16.15 -41.11
CA VAL A 45 -2.26 -15.76 -39.82
C VAL A 45 -2.33 -14.22 -39.83
N PRO A 46 -3.44 -13.60 -39.41
CA PRO A 46 -3.48 -12.16 -39.18
C PRO A 46 -2.29 -11.72 -38.31
N ASP A 47 -1.79 -10.50 -38.52
CA ASP A 47 -0.78 -9.92 -37.62
C ASP A 47 -1.26 -10.11 -36.18
N VAL A 48 -0.46 -10.81 -35.38
CA VAL A 48 -0.84 -11.13 -34.00
C VAL A 48 -0.88 -9.82 -33.23
N GLU A 49 -2.08 -9.30 -33.00
CA GLU A 49 -2.29 -8.22 -32.05
C GLU A 49 -2.07 -8.77 -30.64
N PHE A 50 -0.83 -8.68 -30.15
CA PHE A 50 -0.49 -8.94 -28.74
C PHE A 50 -1.12 -7.86 -27.86
N THR A 51 -2.43 -7.98 -27.65
CA THR A 51 -3.25 -7.13 -26.78
C THR A 51 -2.87 -7.36 -25.32
N SER A 52 -2.66 -8.63 -24.92
CA SER A 52 -2.21 -9.00 -23.57
C SER A 52 -1.36 -10.28 -23.55
N TYR A 53 -0.79 -10.63 -22.39
CA TYR A 53 -0.08 -11.90 -22.16
C TYR A 53 -1.07 -13.09 -22.08
N TYR A 54 -1.81 -13.33 -23.17
CA TYR A 54 -2.85 -14.36 -23.27
C TYR A 54 -3.92 -14.28 -22.16
N GLY A 55 -4.24 -13.07 -21.69
CA GLY A 55 -5.15 -12.85 -20.56
C GLY A 55 -4.63 -13.37 -19.21
N ARG A 56 -3.36 -13.78 -19.13
CA ARG A 56 -2.75 -14.28 -17.89
C ARG A 56 -2.00 -13.18 -17.15
N PRO A 57 -1.95 -13.23 -15.80
CA PRO A 57 -1.12 -12.35 -15.00
C PRO A 57 0.34 -12.34 -15.47
N VAL A 58 0.89 -11.14 -15.70
CA VAL A 58 2.34 -10.96 -15.96
C VAL A 58 3.12 -11.02 -14.64
N VAL A 59 2.56 -10.43 -13.58
CA VAL A 59 3.09 -10.48 -12.21
C VAL A 59 2.21 -11.43 -11.40
N LYS A 60 2.82 -12.31 -10.61
CA LYS A 60 2.07 -13.25 -9.77
C LYS A 60 1.37 -12.48 -8.64
N PRO A 61 0.03 -12.60 -8.48
CA PRO A 61 -0.66 -12.04 -7.33
C PRO A 61 -0.11 -12.64 -6.03
N PRO A 62 0.20 -11.83 -5.01
CA PRO A 62 0.69 -12.35 -3.74
C PRO A 62 -0.41 -13.17 -3.04
N PRO A 63 -0.07 -14.29 -2.39
CA PRO A 63 -1.04 -15.15 -1.71
C PRO A 63 -1.43 -14.63 -0.32
N TRP A 64 -1.29 -13.33 -0.08
CA TRP A 64 -1.44 -12.72 1.24
C TRP A 64 -2.90 -12.63 1.68
N GLY A 65 -3.17 -13.03 2.91
CA GLY A 65 -4.48 -12.94 3.55
C GLY A 65 -4.74 -11.59 4.22
N HIS A 66 -5.78 -11.55 5.06
CA HIS A 66 -6.17 -10.35 5.81
C HIS A 66 -5.21 -9.99 6.95
N GLU A 67 -4.32 -10.91 7.32
CA GLU A 67 -3.25 -10.71 8.31
C GLU A 67 -2.31 -9.56 7.92
N VAL A 68 -1.95 -9.45 6.64
CA VAL A 68 -1.05 -8.40 6.14
C VAL A 68 -1.67 -7.01 6.30
N PRO A 69 -2.87 -6.69 5.74
CA PRO A 69 -3.46 -5.37 5.92
C PRO A 69 -3.84 -5.08 7.38
N ALA A 70 -4.14 -6.10 8.20
CA ALA A 70 -4.30 -5.93 9.64
C ALA A 70 -2.99 -5.46 10.31
N TYR A 71 -1.85 -6.07 9.96
CA TYR A 71 -0.53 -5.62 10.41
C TYR A 71 -0.20 -4.21 9.93
N LEU A 72 -0.48 -3.87 8.65
CA LEU A 72 -0.29 -2.50 8.14
C LEU A 72 -1.07 -1.50 9.02
N PHE A 73 -2.31 -1.87 9.37
CA PHE A 73 -3.17 -1.05 10.21
C PHE A 73 -2.65 -0.89 11.64
N LEU A 74 -2.34 -2.01 12.29
CA LEU A 74 -1.86 -2.03 13.66
C LEU A 74 -0.49 -1.35 13.80
N GLY A 75 0.40 -1.52 12.82
CA GLY A 75 1.68 -0.82 12.78
C GLY A 75 1.50 0.71 12.71
N GLY A 76 0.50 1.18 11.98
CA GLY A 76 0.15 2.59 11.94
C GLY A 76 -0.47 3.12 13.23
N VAL A 77 -1.36 2.34 13.86
CA VAL A 77 -1.91 2.67 15.20
C VAL A 77 -0.74 2.82 16.19
N ALA A 78 0.17 1.83 16.22
CA ALA A 78 1.35 1.87 17.08
C ALA A 78 2.23 3.09 16.81
N GLY A 79 2.62 3.31 15.55
CA GLY A 79 3.46 4.44 15.15
C GLY A 79 2.87 5.78 15.56
N GLY A 80 1.61 6.05 15.24
CA GLY A 80 0.97 7.31 15.65
C GLY A 80 0.80 7.42 17.17
N SER A 81 0.49 6.32 17.86
CA SER A 81 0.32 6.31 19.32
C SER A 81 1.62 6.62 20.06
N GLY A 82 2.78 6.16 19.58
CA GLY A 82 4.08 6.50 20.18
C GLY A 82 4.39 8.01 20.15
N LEU A 83 4.10 8.69 19.03
CA LEU A 83 4.25 10.16 18.95
C LEU A 83 3.28 10.89 19.87
N ILE A 84 2.00 10.47 19.89
CA ILE A 84 1.00 11.06 20.79
C ILE A 84 1.41 10.85 22.25
N ALA A 85 1.90 9.67 22.61
CA ALA A 85 2.36 9.36 23.95
C ALA A 85 3.51 10.28 24.39
N PHE A 86 4.52 10.47 23.54
CA PHE A 86 5.65 11.34 23.87
C PHE A 86 5.25 12.82 23.94
N ALA A 87 4.40 13.29 23.02
CA ALA A 87 3.85 14.65 23.10
C ALA A 87 3.01 14.87 24.38
N ALA A 88 2.24 13.87 24.79
CA ALA A 88 1.48 13.89 26.03
C ALA A 88 2.40 13.91 27.27
N GLN A 89 3.52 13.19 27.23
CA GLN A 89 4.56 13.23 28.26
C GLN A 89 5.18 14.63 28.39
N LEU A 90 5.55 15.27 27.28
CA LEU A 90 6.13 16.63 27.29
C LEU A 90 5.14 17.70 27.76
N THR A 91 3.84 17.44 27.61
CA THR A 91 2.80 18.43 27.92
C THR A 91 2.01 18.12 29.19
N GLY A 92 2.44 17.16 30.00
CA GLY A 92 1.83 16.84 31.29
C GLY A 92 0.42 16.22 31.20
N ARG A 93 0.10 15.51 30.11
CA ARG A 93 -1.20 14.85 29.90
C ARG A 93 -1.12 13.37 30.26
N GLU A 94 -1.27 13.06 31.54
CA GLU A 94 -0.98 11.74 32.08
C GLU A 94 -1.88 10.63 31.52
N LEU A 95 -3.20 10.88 31.42
CA LEU A 95 -4.14 9.87 30.92
C LEU A 95 -3.94 9.63 29.42
N LEU A 96 -3.74 10.69 28.64
CA LEU A 96 -3.45 10.58 27.22
C LEU A 96 -2.16 9.81 26.98
N ARG A 97 -1.09 10.13 27.71
CA ARG A 97 0.20 9.45 27.63
C ARG A 97 0.06 7.97 27.94
N ARG A 98 -0.57 7.63 29.06
CA ARG A 98 -0.80 6.25 29.49
C ARG A 98 -1.58 5.47 28.44
N ASN A 99 -2.72 6.00 28.01
CA ASN A 99 -3.60 5.32 27.07
C ASN A 99 -2.94 5.17 25.68
N ALA A 100 -2.19 6.17 25.23
CA ALA A 100 -1.45 6.08 23.98
C ALA A 100 -0.31 5.04 24.04
N ARG A 101 0.44 4.95 25.15
CA ARG A 101 1.48 3.92 25.34
C ARG A 101 0.89 2.52 25.35
N LEU A 102 -0.17 2.30 26.14
CA LEU A 102 -0.83 1.00 26.23
C LEU A 102 -1.51 0.61 24.91
N GLY A 103 -2.16 1.55 24.23
CA GLY A 103 -2.75 1.35 22.91
C GLY A 103 -1.70 1.04 21.84
N GLY A 104 -0.57 1.75 21.86
CA GLY A 104 0.54 1.51 20.96
C GLY A 104 1.22 0.16 21.21
N LEU A 105 1.40 -0.25 22.47
CA LEU A 105 1.91 -1.57 22.83
C LEU A 105 0.93 -2.68 22.39
N ALA A 106 -0.36 -2.52 22.64
CA ALA A 106 -1.36 -3.50 22.23
C ALA A 106 -1.37 -3.65 20.70
N ALA A 107 -1.34 -2.53 19.97
CA ALA A 107 -1.31 -2.54 18.51
C ALA A 107 -0.04 -3.21 17.97
N ILE A 108 1.14 -2.88 18.49
CA ILE A 108 2.39 -3.49 17.99
C ILE A 108 2.46 -4.98 18.33
N SER A 109 1.93 -5.40 19.48
CA SER A 109 1.90 -6.80 19.89
C SER A 109 0.97 -7.62 19.00
N LEU A 110 -0.24 -7.11 18.73
CA LEU A 110 -1.20 -7.74 17.82
C LEU A 110 -0.66 -7.76 16.38
N GLY A 111 -0.04 -6.67 15.92
CA GLY A 111 0.56 -6.56 14.59
C GLY A 111 1.74 -7.50 14.42
N GLY A 112 2.60 -7.62 15.44
CA GLY A 112 3.71 -8.56 15.48
C GLY A 112 3.24 -10.02 15.47
N ALA A 113 2.19 -10.35 16.23
CA ALA A 113 1.60 -11.69 16.22
C ALA A 113 0.99 -12.04 14.85
N ALA A 114 0.28 -11.09 14.21
CA ALA A 114 -0.24 -11.27 12.86
C ALA A 114 0.88 -11.51 11.85
N LEU A 115 1.99 -10.76 11.96
CA LEU A 115 3.15 -10.90 11.09
C LEU A 115 3.85 -12.24 11.27
N VAL A 116 4.03 -12.72 12.51
CA VAL A 116 4.62 -14.04 12.77
C VAL A 116 3.72 -15.16 12.26
N LYS A 117 2.40 -15.04 12.40
CA LYS A 117 1.43 -16.03 11.87
C LYS A 117 1.46 -16.10 10.34
N ASP A 118 1.65 -14.97 9.67
CA ASP A 118 1.73 -14.90 8.20
C ASP A 118 3.03 -15.53 7.65
N LEU A 119 4.06 -15.70 8.49
CA LEU A 119 5.27 -16.42 8.08
C LEU A 119 4.95 -17.88 7.78
N GLY A 120 5.35 -18.35 6.59
CA GLY A 120 5.25 -19.78 6.25
C GLY A 120 6.04 -20.72 7.18
N ARG A 121 6.98 -20.18 7.97
CA ARG A 121 7.70 -20.87 9.07
C ARG A 121 7.85 -19.94 10.28
N PRO A 122 6.86 -19.89 11.19
CA PRO A 122 6.86 -18.95 12.32
C PRO A 122 7.99 -19.22 13.31
N ASP A 123 8.46 -20.46 13.43
CA ASP A 123 9.59 -20.89 14.25
C ASP A 123 10.90 -20.18 13.87
N ARG A 124 10.98 -19.60 12.67
CA ARG A 124 12.18 -18.96 12.12
C ARG A 124 12.15 -17.44 12.15
N PHE A 125 11.16 -16.82 12.82
CA PHE A 125 11.01 -15.36 12.82
C PHE A 125 12.29 -14.63 13.28
N TYR A 126 13.03 -15.19 14.24
CA TYR A 126 14.27 -14.61 14.76
C TYR A 126 15.37 -14.47 13.69
N ASN A 127 15.29 -15.20 12.58
CA ASN A 127 16.23 -15.04 11.46
C ASN A 127 16.10 -13.67 10.78
N MET A 128 14.92 -13.03 10.86
CA MET A 128 14.72 -11.67 10.35
C MET A 128 15.52 -10.62 11.14
N LEU A 129 15.88 -10.92 12.40
CA LEU A 129 16.64 -10.04 13.29
C LEU A 129 18.16 -10.18 13.16
N ARG A 130 18.64 -11.05 12.26
CA ARG A 130 20.09 -11.31 12.10
C ARG A 130 20.79 -10.40 11.09
N THR A 131 20.03 -9.85 10.14
CA THR A 131 20.60 -9.12 9.01
C THR A 131 20.21 -7.66 9.08
N PHE A 132 21.18 -6.77 8.95
CA PHE A 132 20.96 -5.34 8.75
C PHE A 132 21.27 -4.97 7.30
N LYS A 133 20.23 -4.87 6.47
CA LYS A 133 20.33 -4.55 5.04
C LYS A 133 19.52 -3.31 4.71
N VAL A 134 20.20 -2.17 4.65
CA VAL A 134 19.60 -0.84 4.39
C VAL A 134 18.84 -0.78 3.07
N THR A 135 19.26 -1.56 2.06
CA THR A 135 18.59 -1.62 0.76
C THR A 135 17.35 -2.51 0.76
N SER A 136 16.94 -3.10 1.89
CA SER A 136 15.76 -3.96 2.00
C SER A 136 14.76 -3.36 2.99
N PRO A 137 13.60 -2.87 2.51
CA PRO A 137 12.54 -2.37 3.40
C PRO A 137 12.10 -3.38 4.45
N MET A 138 12.13 -4.68 4.11
CA MET A 138 11.77 -5.76 5.04
C MET A 138 12.79 -5.90 6.19
N SER A 139 14.10 -5.84 5.91
CA SER A 139 15.14 -5.87 6.94
C SER A 139 15.07 -4.63 7.83
N MET A 140 14.97 -3.44 7.23
CA MET A 140 14.81 -2.19 7.98
C MET A 140 13.54 -2.20 8.84
N GLY A 141 12.45 -2.76 8.32
CA GLY A 141 11.19 -2.92 9.04
C GLY A 141 11.33 -3.74 10.32
N SER A 142 12.07 -4.85 10.30
CA SER A 142 12.34 -5.64 11.50
C SER A 142 13.08 -4.84 12.58
N TRP A 143 14.08 -4.05 12.20
CA TRP A 143 14.83 -3.21 13.14
C TRP A 143 14.01 -2.04 13.68
N ILE A 144 13.20 -1.39 12.84
CA ILE A 144 12.25 -0.35 13.27
C ILE A 144 11.25 -0.92 14.27
N LEU A 145 10.70 -2.10 13.96
CA LEU A 145 9.75 -2.80 14.83
C LEU A 145 10.38 -3.14 16.19
N THR A 146 11.61 -3.67 16.18
CA THR A 146 12.35 -3.99 17.41
C THR A 146 12.64 -2.75 18.24
N GLY A 147 13.20 -1.69 17.64
CA GLY A 147 13.52 -0.44 18.35
C GLY A 147 12.28 0.21 18.95
N TYR A 148 11.19 0.32 18.19
CA TYR A 148 9.92 0.80 18.72
C TYR A 148 9.41 -0.09 19.86
N SER A 149 9.46 -1.42 19.71
CA SER A 149 8.90 -2.35 20.69
C SER A 149 9.65 -2.33 22.02
N VAL A 150 10.97 -2.12 22.01
CA VAL A 150 11.78 -1.98 23.25
C VAL A 150 11.34 -0.74 24.01
N GLY A 151 11.36 0.43 23.37
CA GLY A 151 10.96 1.69 24.00
C GLY A 151 9.51 1.68 24.49
N ALA A 152 8.59 1.19 23.65
CA ALA A 152 7.18 1.07 23.98
C ALA A 152 6.91 0.07 25.10
N GLY A 153 7.63 -1.05 25.12
CA GLY A 153 7.54 -2.09 26.15
C GLY A 153 7.96 -1.55 27.53
N VAL A 154 9.14 -0.93 27.63
CA VAL A 154 9.61 -0.34 28.89
C VAL A 154 8.66 0.75 29.38
N ALA A 155 8.21 1.64 28.48
CA ALA A 155 7.28 2.71 28.82
C ALA A 155 5.94 2.14 29.33
N ALA A 156 5.42 1.09 28.70
CA ALA A 156 4.17 0.44 29.10
C ALA A 156 4.30 -0.34 30.42
N VAL A 157 5.42 -1.01 30.68
CA VAL A 157 5.68 -1.66 31.96
C VAL A 157 5.61 -0.66 33.10
N ALA A 158 6.21 0.53 32.94
CA ALA A 158 6.09 1.60 33.93
C ALA A 158 4.65 2.11 34.12
N GLU A 159 3.83 2.13 33.05
CA GLU A 159 2.40 2.45 33.20
C GLU A 159 1.62 1.37 33.93
N ILE A 160 1.88 0.10 33.65
CA ILE A 160 1.23 -1.03 34.32
C ILE A 160 1.62 -1.05 35.80
N ASP A 161 2.88 -0.75 36.11
CA ASP A 161 3.36 -0.60 37.48
C ASP A 161 2.61 0.49 38.26
N ARG A 162 2.44 1.68 37.65
CA ARG A 162 1.61 2.75 38.22
C ARG A 162 0.13 2.34 38.37
N LEU A 163 -0.44 1.66 37.37
CA LEU A 163 -1.84 1.20 37.40
C LEU A 163 -2.10 0.15 38.49
N THR A 164 -1.10 -0.67 38.80
CA THR A 164 -1.18 -1.67 39.87
C THR A 164 -0.87 -1.11 41.25
N ALA A 165 -0.76 0.22 41.39
CA ALA A 165 -0.39 0.91 42.62
C ALA A 165 0.92 0.37 43.22
N ASP A 166 1.92 0.19 42.36
CA ASP A 166 3.26 -0.28 42.73
C ASP A 166 3.31 -1.71 43.33
N ARG A 167 2.27 -2.53 43.12
CA ARG A 167 2.21 -3.91 43.67
C ARG A 167 3.10 -4.93 42.96
N LEU A 168 3.67 -4.58 41.79
CA LEU A 168 4.55 -5.49 41.07
C LEU A 168 5.88 -5.71 41.82
N PRO A 169 6.46 -6.92 41.77
CA PRO A 169 7.65 -7.28 42.56
C PRO A 169 8.96 -6.76 41.93
N PHE A 170 9.02 -5.46 41.58
CA PHE A 170 10.23 -4.86 41.00
C PHE A 170 11.32 -4.54 42.03
N GLY A 171 10.98 -4.45 43.31
CA GLY A 171 11.92 -4.19 44.40
C GLY A 171 12.91 -3.05 44.07
N PRO A 172 14.24 -3.30 44.10
CA PRO A 172 15.27 -2.28 43.84
C PRO A 172 15.36 -1.81 42.38
N LEU A 173 14.68 -2.47 41.43
CA LEU A 173 14.69 -2.09 40.02
C LEU A 173 13.67 -1.00 39.69
N ARG A 174 12.72 -0.71 40.59
CA ARG A 174 11.68 0.30 40.37
C ARG A 174 12.24 1.72 40.13
N PRO A 175 13.22 2.21 40.91
CA PRO A 175 13.85 3.51 40.63
C PRO A 175 14.51 3.56 39.25
N VAL A 176 15.16 2.47 38.84
CA VAL A 176 15.79 2.35 37.51
C VAL A 176 14.73 2.42 36.41
N LEU A 177 13.64 1.66 36.54
CA LEU A 177 12.51 1.70 35.59
C LEU A 177 11.95 3.12 35.44
N ARG A 178 11.71 3.81 36.56
CA ARG A 178 11.19 5.19 36.55
C ARG A 178 12.18 6.19 35.96
N TRP A 179 13.48 5.96 36.10
CA TRP A 179 14.52 6.79 35.50
C TRP A 179 14.67 6.57 33.99
N VAL A 180 14.54 5.31 33.53
CA VAL A 180 14.64 4.95 32.09
C VAL A 180 13.37 5.29 31.31
N GLU A 181 12.20 5.20 31.95
CA GLU A 181 10.89 5.38 31.29
C GLU A 181 10.75 6.64 30.41
N PRO A 182 11.20 7.84 30.83
CA PRO A 182 11.10 9.03 29.97
C PRO A 182 11.89 8.88 28.67
N PHE A 183 13.07 8.24 28.73
CA PHE A 183 13.93 7.98 27.58
C PHE A 183 13.37 6.89 26.68
N SER A 184 12.76 5.84 27.26
CA SER A 184 12.11 4.80 26.48
C SER A 184 10.86 5.33 25.74
N GLY A 185 10.14 6.28 26.33
CA GLY A 185 9.08 7.03 25.66
C GLY A 185 9.58 7.86 24.47
N PHE A 186 10.75 8.49 24.62
CA PHE A 186 11.41 9.21 23.52
C PHE A 186 11.90 8.26 22.41
N GLU A 187 12.51 7.14 22.77
CA GLU A 187 12.94 6.10 21.82
C GLU A 187 11.75 5.61 20.98
N ALA A 188 10.63 5.26 21.62
CA ALA A 188 9.43 4.84 20.89
C ALA A 188 8.95 5.93 19.91
N ALA A 189 8.96 7.20 20.33
CA ALA A 189 8.60 8.32 19.46
C ALA A 189 9.60 8.56 18.31
N LEU A 190 10.89 8.26 18.50
CA LEU A 190 11.89 8.33 17.45
C LEU A 190 11.63 7.31 16.34
N PHE A 191 11.23 6.08 16.71
CA PHE A 191 10.90 5.02 15.76
C PHE A 191 9.47 5.11 15.19
N SER A 192 8.61 5.94 15.77
CA SER A 192 7.22 6.09 15.33
C SER A 192 7.02 6.57 13.88
N PRO A 193 7.66 7.66 13.40
CA PRO A 193 7.51 8.08 11.99
C PRO A 193 7.99 7.02 10.98
N PRO A 194 9.17 6.39 11.18
CA PRO A 194 9.56 5.24 10.37
C PRO A 194 8.54 4.10 10.43
N LEU A 195 8.04 3.74 11.61
CA LEU A 195 7.05 2.67 11.79
C LEU A 195 5.73 2.97 11.04
N ALA A 196 5.30 4.23 11.02
CA ALA A 196 4.10 4.67 10.31
C ALA A 196 4.24 4.67 8.77
N SER A 197 5.46 4.74 8.24
CA SER A 197 5.73 4.94 6.81
C SER A 197 6.39 3.74 6.11
N TYR A 198 7.24 2.97 6.79
CA TYR A 198 8.04 1.92 6.14
C TYR A 198 7.19 0.83 5.48
N THR A 199 5.99 0.56 6.00
CA THR A 199 5.11 -0.46 5.43
C THR A 199 4.56 -0.06 4.06
N ALA A 200 4.38 1.25 3.81
CA ALA A 200 4.09 1.75 2.47
C ALA A 200 5.29 1.58 1.53
N VAL A 201 6.50 1.85 2.01
CA VAL A 201 7.73 1.63 1.23
C VAL A 201 7.87 0.16 0.88
N LEU A 202 7.68 -0.75 1.86
CA LEU A 202 7.71 -2.19 1.66
C LEU A 202 6.69 -2.66 0.61
N LEU A 203 5.48 -2.13 0.64
CA LEU A 203 4.43 -2.50 -0.30
C LEU A 203 4.74 -2.00 -1.73
N SER A 204 5.26 -0.78 -1.82
CA SER A 204 5.51 -0.09 -3.09
C SER A 204 6.86 -0.43 -3.74
N ASP A 205 7.81 -0.99 -3.00
CA ASP A 205 9.07 -1.54 -3.51
C ASP A 205 8.89 -2.96 -4.10
N THR A 206 7.86 -3.11 -4.92
CA THR A 206 7.50 -4.39 -5.58
C THR A 206 7.21 -4.18 -7.06
N ALA A 207 7.08 -5.27 -7.82
CA ALA A 207 6.65 -5.22 -9.22
C ALA A 207 5.11 -5.14 -9.37
N ASN A 208 4.36 -5.11 -8.26
CA ASN A 208 2.90 -5.01 -8.31
C ASN A 208 2.49 -3.66 -8.93
N PRO A 209 1.65 -3.63 -9.98
CA PRO A 209 1.36 -2.40 -10.72
C PRO A 209 0.89 -1.23 -9.85
N THR A 210 -0.18 -1.43 -9.06
CA THR A 210 -0.76 -0.35 -8.25
C THR A 210 0.18 0.11 -7.15
N TRP A 211 0.82 -0.82 -6.44
CA TRP A 211 1.72 -0.43 -5.35
C TRP A 211 2.99 0.27 -5.86
N ASN A 212 3.57 -0.22 -6.96
CA ASN A 212 4.78 0.38 -7.55
C ASN A 212 4.52 1.78 -8.08
N ASP A 213 3.38 1.98 -8.72
CA ASP A 213 3.04 3.27 -9.30
C ASP A 213 2.72 4.30 -8.21
N ALA A 214 2.16 3.85 -7.09
CA ALA A 214 1.90 4.65 -5.89
C ALA A 214 3.16 5.01 -5.07
N ARG A 215 4.34 4.45 -5.36
CA ARG A 215 5.55 4.51 -4.50
C ARG A 215 5.97 5.89 -4.02
N LYS A 216 5.75 6.93 -4.83
CA LYS A 216 6.16 8.30 -4.50
C LYS A 216 5.33 8.91 -3.38
N TYR A 217 4.04 8.56 -3.32
CA TYR A 217 3.08 9.24 -2.45
C TYR A 217 2.46 8.34 -1.38
N LEU A 218 2.59 7.02 -1.53
CA LEU A 218 1.98 6.07 -0.60
C LEU A 218 2.46 6.22 0.85
N PRO A 219 3.75 6.50 1.14
CA PRO A 219 4.20 6.76 2.50
C PRO A 219 3.47 7.93 3.17
N PHE A 220 3.16 8.99 2.43
CA PHE A 220 2.43 10.14 2.99
C PHE A 220 0.98 9.80 3.31
N VAL A 221 0.31 9.00 2.46
CA VAL A 221 -1.02 8.46 2.76
C VAL A 221 -1.00 7.61 4.03
N PHE A 222 0.00 6.73 4.18
CA PHE A 222 0.10 5.85 5.35
C PHE A 222 0.39 6.60 6.65
N VAL A 223 1.19 7.68 6.59
CA VAL A 223 1.44 8.57 7.74
C VAL A 223 0.19 9.36 8.13
N SER A 224 -0.54 9.91 7.15
CA SER A 224 -1.83 10.57 7.42
C SER A 224 -2.82 9.58 8.05
N SER A 225 -2.97 8.40 7.46
CA SER A 225 -3.82 7.32 7.97
C SER A 225 -3.39 6.85 9.38
N ALA A 226 -2.09 6.73 9.66
CA ALA A 226 -1.59 6.44 11.01
C ALA A 226 -1.99 7.52 12.03
N THR A 227 -1.92 8.79 11.61
CA THR A 227 -2.35 9.93 12.42
C THR A 227 -3.85 9.87 12.74
N LEU A 228 -4.68 9.51 11.75
CA LEU A 228 -6.13 9.28 11.95
C LEU A 228 -6.39 8.17 12.96
N ALA A 229 -5.76 7.01 12.77
CA ALA A 229 -5.92 5.85 13.64
C ALA A 229 -5.52 6.15 15.08
N ALA A 230 -4.32 6.68 15.28
CA ALA A 230 -3.81 6.97 16.62
C ALA A 230 -4.63 8.07 17.33
N SER A 231 -5.02 9.12 16.59
CA SER A 231 -5.87 10.17 17.14
C SER A 231 -7.26 9.65 17.49
N GLY A 232 -7.81 8.78 16.64
CA GLY A 232 -9.09 8.12 16.89
C GLY A 232 -9.04 7.24 18.14
N LEU A 233 -8.00 6.42 18.29
CA LEU A 233 -7.81 5.59 19.49
C LEU A 233 -7.66 6.44 20.76
N ALA A 234 -6.87 7.50 20.70
CA ALA A 234 -6.69 8.43 21.81
C ALA A 234 -8.02 9.11 22.20
N MET A 235 -8.84 9.52 21.23
CA MET A 235 -10.18 10.07 21.50
C MET A 235 -11.14 9.04 22.07
N ILE A 236 -11.05 7.77 21.70
CA ILE A 236 -11.87 6.70 22.28
C ILE A 236 -11.46 6.41 23.71
N THR A 237 -10.17 6.42 24.02
CA THR A 237 -9.65 5.93 25.31
C THR A 237 -9.48 7.01 26.37
N THR A 238 -9.37 8.28 25.97
CA THR A 238 -8.97 9.39 26.85
C THR A 238 -10.11 10.40 27.08
N PRO A 239 -10.24 11.00 28.28
CA PRO A 239 -11.23 12.06 28.53
C PRO A 239 -11.05 13.28 27.62
N ALA A 240 -12.17 13.95 27.31
CA ALA A 240 -12.20 15.10 26.39
C ALA A 240 -11.38 16.32 26.89
N SER A 241 -11.08 16.37 28.19
CA SER A 241 -10.22 17.38 28.83
C SER A 241 -8.77 17.32 28.33
N GLU A 242 -8.25 16.13 28.01
CA GLU A 242 -6.87 15.96 27.55
C GLU A 242 -6.74 15.84 26.03
N THR A 243 -7.81 15.49 25.31
CA THR A 243 -7.78 15.22 23.86
C THR A 243 -7.80 16.47 22.97
N GLY A 244 -7.69 17.67 23.52
CA GLY A 244 -7.64 18.93 22.75
C GLY A 244 -6.63 18.91 21.60
N PRO A 245 -5.33 18.66 21.86
CA PRO A 245 -4.31 18.57 20.81
C PRO A 245 -4.55 17.44 19.81
N VAL A 246 -5.09 16.31 20.28
CA VAL A 246 -5.37 15.13 19.45
C VAL A 246 -6.48 15.41 18.44
N ARG A 247 -7.48 16.23 18.79
CA ARG A 247 -8.55 16.64 17.87
C ARG A 247 -8.03 17.50 16.73
N LEU A 248 -7.11 18.42 17.02
CA LEU A 248 -6.43 19.20 16.00
C LEU A 248 -5.56 18.29 15.11
N LEU A 249 -4.80 17.38 15.72
CA LEU A 249 -3.98 16.41 15.00
C LEU A 249 -4.83 15.51 14.09
N ALA A 250 -6.01 15.07 14.55
CA ALA A 250 -6.97 14.34 13.73
C ALA A 250 -7.41 15.16 12.52
N ALA A 251 -7.76 16.44 12.69
CA ALA A 251 -8.16 17.30 11.59
C ALA A 251 -7.04 17.50 10.55
N LEU A 252 -5.80 17.73 11.00
CA LEU A 252 -4.63 17.80 10.12
C LEU A 252 -4.39 16.47 9.41
N GLY A 253 -4.57 15.35 10.12
CA GLY A 253 -4.51 14.00 9.56
C GLY A 253 -5.55 13.80 8.47
N VAL A 254 -6.79 14.30 8.62
CA VAL A 254 -7.85 14.18 7.61
C VAL A 254 -7.52 15.00 6.37
N VAL A 255 -7.05 16.24 6.55
CA VAL A 255 -6.59 17.07 5.43
C VAL A 255 -5.45 16.37 4.69
N GLY A 256 -4.46 15.86 5.43
CA GLY A 256 -3.34 15.12 4.87
C GLY A 256 -3.79 13.86 4.14
N ASP A 257 -4.73 13.10 4.69
CA ASP A 257 -5.23 11.85 4.11
C ASP A 257 -5.91 12.11 2.75
N VAL A 258 -6.85 13.07 2.71
CA VAL A 258 -7.55 13.46 1.49
C VAL A 258 -6.58 14.04 0.45
N VAL A 259 -5.72 14.99 0.84
CA VAL A 259 -4.79 15.63 -0.09
C VAL A 259 -3.78 14.63 -0.63
N ASN A 260 -3.15 13.82 0.24
CA ASN A 260 -2.15 12.84 -0.20
C ASN A 260 -2.77 11.77 -1.08
N MET A 261 -4.00 11.33 -0.80
CA MET A 261 -4.71 10.38 -1.67
C MET A 261 -4.99 10.99 -3.06
N LYS A 262 -5.48 12.24 -3.12
CA LYS A 262 -5.72 12.89 -4.43
C LYS A 262 -4.43 13.16 -5.21
N VAL A 263 -3.34 13.51 -4.53
CA VAL A 263 -2.03 13.69 -5.18
C VAL A 263 -1.50 12.34 -5.69
N LEU A 264 -1.65 11.27 -4.90
CA LEU A 264 -1.29 9.92 -5.30
C LEU A 264 -2.07 9.50 -6.55
N GLU A 265 -3.40 9.59 -6.54
CA GLU A 265 -4.26 9.25 -7.68
C GLU A 265 -3.88 10.03 -8.95
N ARG A 266 -3.62 11.35 -8.83
CA ARG A 266 -3.20 12.20 -9.95
C ARG A 266 -1.82 11.87 -10.51
N SER A 267 -0.94 11.29 -9.68
CA SER A 267 0.42 10.94 -10.09
C SER A 267 0.52 9.59 -10.77
N MET A 268 -0.52 8.76 -10.63
CA MET A 268 -0.57 7.40 -11.15
C MET A 268 -0.98 7.37 -12.61
N ASP A 269 -0.61 6.28 -13.27
CA ASP A 269 -1.06 5.96 -14.61
C ASP A 269 -2.59 5.77 -14.63
N PRO A 270 -3.30 6.43 -15.58
CA PRO A 270 -4.76 6.33 -15.72
C PRO A 270 -5.32 4.92 -15.74
N THR A 271 -4.58 3.93 -16.23
CA THR A 271 -5.03 2.53 -16.25
C THR A 271 -4.94 1.94 -14.84
N VAL A 272 -3.88 2.22 -14.10
CA VAL A 272 -3.61 1.62 -12.79
C VAL A 272 -4.50 2.23 -11.70
N VAL A 273 -4.77 3.53 -11.76
CA VAL A 273 -5.62 4.22 -10.78
C VAL A 273 -7.06 3.69 -10.76
N GLU A 274 -7.54 3.07 -11.85
CA GLU A 274 -8.85 2.42 -11.91
C GLU A 274 -9.05 1.40 -10.77
N THR A 275 -7.97 0.72 -10.36
CA THR A 275 -7.98 -0.29 -9.28
C THR A 275 -8.32 0.30 -7.91
N LEU A 276 -8.09 1.60 -7.71
CA LEU A 276 -8.46 2.32 -6.48
C LEU A 276 -9.92 2.78 -6.49
N HIS A 277 -10.62 2.72 -7.63
CA HIS A 277 -11.99 3.23 -7.76
C HIS A 277 -13.03 2.12 -8.00
N HIS A 278 -12.62 0.99 -8.56
CA HIS A 278 -13.52 -0.11 -8.91
C HIS A 278 -13.51 -1.25 -7.88
N GLY A 279 -14.53 -2.11 -7.96
CA GLY A 279 -14.65 -3.30 -7.12
C GLY A 279 -14.79 -3.00 -5.62
N ASN A 280 -14.34 -3.96 -4.81
CA ASN A 280 -14.26 -3.81 -3.36
C ASN A 280 -13.24 -2.76 -2.91
N PRO A 281 -12.02 -2.67 -3.48
CA PRO A 281 -11.05 -1.66 -3.08
C PRO A 281 -11.62 -0.23 -3.15
N GLY A 282 -12.27 0.11 -4.26
CA GLY A 282 -12.89 1.42 -4.40
C GLY A 282 -14.05 1.69 -3.46
N LYS A 283 -14.82 0.66 -3.05
CA LYS A 283 -15.83 0.82 -2.00
C LYS A 283 -15.18 1.16 -0.66
N MET A 284 -14.10 0.46 -0.30
CA MET A 284 -13.38 0.70 0.95
C MET A 284 -12.79 2.09 0.99
N LEU A 285 -12.10 2.53 -0.07
CA LEU A 285 -11.46 3.86 -0.14
C LEU A 285 -12.50 5.00 -0.12
N ARG A 286 -13.64 4.84 -0.80
CA ARG A 286 -14.75 5.82 -0.71
C ARG A 286 -15.31 5.94 0.71
N TRP A 287 -15.51 4.82 1.39
CA TRP A 287 -15.98 4.84 2.78
C TRP A 287 -14.91 5.36 3.73
N ALA A 288 -13.64 5.08 3.47
CA ALA A 288 -12.52 5.63 4.22
C ALA A 288 -12.53 7.16 4.16
N GLU A 289 -12.59 7.75 2.96
CA GLU A 289 -12.63 9.21 2.76
C GLU A 289 -13.82 9.83 3.50
N ARG A 290 -15.03 9.25 3.35
CA ARG A 290 -16.25 9.73 4.02
C ARG A 290 -16.15 9.67 5.54
N LEU A 291 -15.65 8.57 6.09
CA LEU A 291 -15.50 8.39 7.53
C LEU A 291 -14.38 9.27 8.10
N ALA A 292 -13.29 9.48 7.35
CA ALA A 292 -12.23 10.41 7.73
C ALA A 292 -12.78 11.84 7.83
N VAL A 293 -13.48 12.31 6.81
CA VAL A 293 -14.08 13.65 6.80
C VAL A 293 -15.14 13.80 7.91
N ALA A 294 -16.08 12.86 8.01
CA ALA A 294 -17.13 12.90 9.04
C ALA A 294 -16.55 12.84 10.46
N GLY A 295 -15.58 11.95 10.70
CA GLY A 295 -14.89 11.82 11.99
C GLY A 295 -14.05 13.04 12.33
N GLY A 296 -13.36 13.64 11.34
CA GLY A 296 -12.60 14.88 11.54
C GLY A 296 -13.48 16.07 11.90
N VAL A 297 -14.57 16.26 11.16
CA VAL A 297 -15.57 17.31 11.43
C VAL A 297 -16.22 17.10 12.80
N GLY A 298 -16.62 15.87 13.11
CA GLY A 298 -17.18 15.52 14.42
C GLY A 298 -16.21 15.78 15.58
N ALA A 299 -14.93 15.45 15.39
CA ALA A 299 -13.88 15.70 16.37
C ALA A 299 -13.65 17.21 16.62
N LEU A 300 -13.70 18.03 15.59
CA LEU A 300 -13.53 19.48 15.70
C LEU A 300 -14.73 20.17 16.36
N ILE A 301 -15.94 19.91 15.85
CA ILE A 301 -17.15 20.63 16.26
C ILE A 301 -17.65 20.12 17.61
N GLY A 302 -17.73 18.80 17.77
CA GLY A 302 -18.38 18.16 18.91
C GLY A 302 -17.44 17.38 19.82
N GLY A 303 -16.15 17.28 19.52
CA GLY A 303 -15.20 16.44 20.28
C GLY A 303 -14.93 16.86 21.73
N ARG A 304 -15.53 17.97 22.20
CA ARG A 304 -15.60 18.29 23.64
C ARG A 304 -16.59 17.39 24.38
N LEU A 305 -17.60 16.89 23.68
CA LEU A 305 -18.59 15.95 24.21
C LEU A 305 -18.07 14.52 24.06
N ARG A 306 -18.02 13.79 25.17
CA ARG A 306 -17.42 12.45 25.21
C ARG A 306 -18.03 11.47 24.19
N PRO A 307 -19.36 11.36 24.02
CA PRO A 307 -19.94 10.45 23.03
C PRO A 307 -19.51 10.81 21.60
N ILE A 308 -19.50 12.10 21.26
CA ILE A 308 -19.08 12.55 19.92
C ILE A 308 -17.60 12.27 19.69
N ALA A 309 -16.74 12.48 20.69
CA ALA A 309 -15.33 12.14 20.60
C ALA A 309 -15.10 10.64 20.36
N VAL A 310 -15.85 9.76 21.03
CA VAL A 310 -15.78 8.30 20.82
C VAL A 310 -16.23 7.93 19.41
N VAL A 311 -17.39 8.41 18.96
CA VAL A 311 -17.93 8.09 17.62
C VAL A 311 -17.01 8.63 16.52
N SER A 312 -16.52 9.85 16.68
CA SER A 312 -15.55 10.46 15.77
C SER A 312 -14.26 9.65 15.74
N GLY A 313 -13.75 9.23 16.91
CA GLY A 313 -12.55 8.42 16.98
C GLY A 313 -12.70 7.03 16.36
N ALA A 314 -13.87 6.41 16.51
CA ALA A 314 -14.18 5.13 15.86
C ALA A 314 -14.26 5.28 14.34
N ALA A 315 -14.87 6.37 13.85
CA ALA A 315 -14.90 6.68 12.42
C ALA A 315 -13.47 6.86 11.86
N LEU A 316 -12.60 7.60 12.54
CA LEU A 316 -11.21 7.81 12.10
C LEU A 316 -10.36 6.52 12.10
N LEU A 317 -10.49 5.69 13.15
CA LEU A 317 -9.84 4.37 13.18
C LEU A 317 -10.31 3.49 12.02
N THR A 318 -11.62 3.47 11.78
CA THR A 318 -12.22 2.68 10.70
C THR A 318 -11.77 3.20 9.33
N ALA A 319 -11.70 4.52 9.15
CA ALA A 319 -11.18 5.14 7.94
C ALA A 319 -9.72 4.72 7.66
N SER A 320 -8.88 4.71 8.69
CA SER A 320 -7.49 4.25 8.57
C SER A 320 -7.40 2.78 8.17
N ALA A 321 -8.22 1.91 8.78
CA ALA A 321 -8.28 0.49 8.43
C ALA A 321 -8.73 0.30 6.97
N LEU A 322 -9.84 0.92 6.56
CA LEU A 322 -10.36 0.84 5.20
C LEU A 322 -9.36 1.37 4.16
N THR A 323 -8.59 2.42 4.49
CA THR A 323 -7.54 2.94 3.61
C THR A 323 -6.47 1.88 3.33
N ARG A 324 -5.98 1.21 4.38
CA ARG A 324 -4.91 0.22 4.25
C ARG A 324 -5.38 -1.06 3.58
N PHE A 325 -6.56 -1.54 3.93
CA PHE A 325 -7.17 -2.68 3.25
C PHE A 325 -7.50 -2.35 1.79
N GLY A 326 -8.04 -1.17 1.50
CA GLY A 326 -8.36 -0.73 0.15
C GLY A 326 -7.13 -0.65 -0.75
N VAL A 327 -6.03 -0.02 -0.29
CA VAL A 327 -4.76 0.01 -1.04
C VAL A 327 -4.19 -1.39 -1.24
N PHE A 328 -4.25 -2.24 -0.22
CA PHE A 328 -3.76 -3.61 -0.29
C PHE A 328 -4.56 -4.43 -1.32
N GLU A 329 -5.87 -4.45 -1.23
CA GLU A 329 -6.72 -5.18 -2.18
C GLU A 329 -6.58 -4.62 -3.61
N ALA A 330 -6.48 -3.30 -3.78
CA ALA A 330 -6.26 -2.69 -5.09
C ALA A 330 -4.99 -3.21 -5.78
N GLY A 331 -3.90 -3.41 -5.03
CA GLY A 331 -2.70 -4.02 -5.59
C GLY A 331 -2.88 -5.49 -5.93
N ILE A 332 -3.57 -6.27 -5.09
CA ILE A 332 -3.89 -7.67 -5.41
C ILE A 332 -4.71 -7.75 -6.71
N GLU A 333 -5.74 -6.92 -6.86
CA GLU A 333 -6.56 -6.86 -8.07
C GLU A 333 -5.73 -6.45 -9.30
N SER A 334 -4.83 -5.48 -9.15
CA SER A 334 -3.97 -5.03 -10.25
C SER A 334 -3.03 -6.12 -10.78
N ALA A 335 -2.63 -7.06 -9.92
CA ALA A 335 -1.77 -8.17 -10.32
C ALA A 335 -2.51 -9.26 -11.09
N LYS A 336 -3.86 -9.33 -10.98
CA LYS A 336 -4.65 -10.39 -11.63
C LYS A 336 -4.88 -10.14 -13.12
N ASP A 337 -4.94 -8.87 -13.53
CA ASP A 337 -5.20 -8.50 -14.92
C ASP A 337 -3.92 -7.98 -15.60
N PRO A 338 -3.44 -8.62 -16.68
CA PRO A 338 -2.26 -8.14 -17.42
C PRO A 338 -2.39 -6.71 -17.94
N LYS A 339 -3.61 -6.18 -18.13
CA LYS A 339 -3.87 -4.80 -18.56
C LYS A 339 -3.08 -3.79 -17.71
N TYR A 340 -3.12 -3.94 -16.38
CA TYR A 340 -2.47 -3.02 -15.45
C TYR A 340 -0.94 -3.10 -15.48
N THR A 341 -0.36 -4.19 -16.01
CA THR A 341 1.10 -4.28 -16.22
C THR A 341 1.49 -3.77 -17.60
N ILE A 342 0.75 -4.16 -18.64
CA ILE A 342 1.14 -3.96 -20.05
C ILE A 342 0.85 -2.53 -20.52
N GLU A 343 -0.33 -1.99 -20.26
CA GLU A 343 -0.70 -0.66 -20.78
C GLU A 343 0.21 0.46 -20.25
N PRO A 344 0.55 0.52 -18.93
CA PRO A 344 1.48 1.54 -18.43
C PRO A 344 2.90 1.37 -18.99
N GLN A 345 3.32 0.13 -19.28
CA GLN A 345 4.62 -0.11 -19.92
C GLN A 345 4.62 0.37 -21.39
N LYS A 346 3.57 0.05 -22.15
CA LYS A 346 3.39 0.53 -23.54
C LYS A 346 3.36 2.06 -23.59
N ARG A 347 2.64 2.72 -22.68
CA ARG A 347 2.56 4.18 -22.60
C ARG A 347 3.90 4.82 -22.27
N ARG A 348 4.64 4.27 -21.31
CA ARG A 348 6.01 4.72 -20.97
C ARG A 348 6.97 4.55 -22.16
N LEU A 349 6.89 3.44 -22.88
CA LEU A 349 7.70 3.22 -24.09
C LEU A 349 7.34 4.23 -25.20
N ALA A 350 6.05 4.46 -25.45
CA ALA A 350 5.60 5.43 -26.45
C ALA A 350 6.07 6.86 -26.11
N ALA A 351 6.01 7.25 -24.83
CA ALA A 351 6.51 8.55 -24.37
C ALA A 351 8.02 8.70 -24.58
N ARG A 352 8.82 7.65 -24.30
CA ARG A 352 10.27 7.66 -24.54
C ARG A 352 10.61 7.74 -26.03
N ARG A 353 9.88 7.00 -26.88
CA ARG A 353 10.01 7.09 -28.35
C ARG A 353 9.67 8.48 -28.88
N ALA A 354 8.62 9.12 -28.34
CA ALA A 354 8.27 10.50 -28.68
C ALA A 354 9.36 11.51 -28.27
N GLN A 355 10.16 11.18 -27.26
CA GLN A 355 11.33 11.96 -26.83
C GLN A 355 12.62 11.61 -27.61
N GLY A 356 12.54 10.73 -28.61
CA GLY A 356 13.69 10.31 -29.42
C GLY A 356 14.56 9.21 -28.80
N ILE A 357 14.15 8.63 -27.66
CA ILE A 357 14.84 7.49 -27.03
C ILE A 357 14.32 6.21 -27.68
N THR A 358 15.17 5.53 -28.44
CA THR A 358 14.81 4.32 -29.21
C THR A 358 15.76 3.14 -29.01
N ASP A 359 16.86 3.35 -28.28
CA ASP A 359 17.92 2.38 -28.00
C ASP A 359 17.68 1.56 -26.72
N ASP A 360 16.70 1.94 -25.90
CA ASP A 360 16.42 1.36 -24.58
C ASP A 360 15.36 0.24 -24.57
N SER A 361 14.85 -0.14 -25.74
CA SER A 361 13.87 -1.23 -25.88
C SER A 361 14.52 -2.51 -26.41
N ILE A 362 14.38 -3.61 -25.67
CA ILE A 362 14.83 -4.96 -26.06
C ILE A 362 14.13 -5.44 -27.35
N THR A 363 13.00 -4.85 -27.71
CA THR A 363 12.35 -5.07 -29.01
C THR A 363 13.06 -4.29 -30.10
N THR A 364 14.17 -4.87 -30.59
CA THR A 364 14.73 -4.57 -31.90
C THR A 364 13.73 -4.97 -32.98
N ALA A 365 12.89 -4.02 -33.40
CA ALA A 365 12.28 -4.05 -34.72
C ALA A 365 12.43 -2.63 -35.27
N ARG A 366 13.41 -2.48 -36.15
CA ARG A 366 13.59 -1.31 -37.00
C ARG A 366 12.82 -1.50 -38.28
#